data_AF-A0A9D9PRA6-F1
#
_entry.id   AF-A0A9D9PRA6-F1
#
_cell.length_a   1.000
_cell.length_b   1.000
_cell.length_c   1.000
_cell.angle_alpha   90.00
_cell.angle_beta   90.00
_cell.angle_gamma   90.00
#
_symmetry.space_group_name_H-M   'P 1'
#
loop_
_entity.id
_entity.type
_entity.pdbx_description
1 polymer ?
#
loop_
_entity_poly.entity_id
_entity_poly.type
_entity_poly.pdbx_seq_one_letter_code
_entity_poly.pdbx_strand_id
1 'polypeptide(L)'
;MANEKIYLGLDIGTNSVGWAVTNESYKLKKFKNNLMWGVNLFDEAQQSAERRSFRTARRRLDRRKQRVFLLQELFAAEILKTDSQFFMRLKESALLPEDSEHREYNIFFDDKNYGDKEYFKEYPTIHHLICELMSNDAPHDIRLVYYACAYILAHRGHFLVSVSKDNIDKITEFKDIYDDFYTALSELCDIP
;
A
#
# COMPACT_ATOMS: atom_id res chain seq x y z
N MET A 1 16.07 -47.53 40.79
CA MET A 1 15.12 -46.53 41.30
C MET A 1 13.80 -46.79 40.61
N ALA A 2 12.77 -47.12 41.38
CA ALA A 2 11.52 -47.69 40.87
C ALA A 2 10.85 -46.75 39.86
N ASN A 3 10.21 -47.36 38.86
CA ASN A 3 9.30 -46.73 37.91
C ASN A 3 8.05 -46.21 38.66
N GLU A 4 8.23 -45.18 39.49
CA GLU A 4 7.11 -44.58 40.21
C GLU A 4 6.19 -43.87 39.22
N LYS A 5 4.97 -44.38 39.08
CA LYS A 5 3.95 -43.77 38.24
C LYS A 5 3.57 -42.41 38.80
N ILE A 6 3.45 -41.44 37.90
CA ILE A 6 3.04 -40.07 38.17
C ILE A 6 1.91 -39.68 37.24
N TYR A 7 1.08 -38.75 37.68
CA TYR A 7 0.14 -38.04 36.82
C TYR A 7 0.65 -36.62 36.61
N LEU A 8 0.59 -36.14 35.37
CA LEU A 8 0.85 -34.76 34.99
C LEU A 8 -0.46 -34.16 34.51
N GLY A 9 -1.00 -33.19 35.25
CA GLY A 9 -2.10 -32.35 34.80
C GLY A 9 -1.54 -31.14 34.07
N LEU A 10 -2.09 -30.84 32.89
CA LEU A 10 -1.81 -29.62 32.13
C LEU A 10 -3.13 -28.91 31.84
N ASP A 11 -3.18 -27.62 32.17
CA ASP A 11 -4.28 -26.73 31.83
C ASP A 11 -3.75 -25.68 30.85
N ILE A 12 -4.07 -25.85 29.57
CA ILE A 12 -3.48 -25.08 28.46
C ILE A 12 -4.49 -24.03 28.02
N GLY A 13 -4.28 -22.80 28.48
CA GLY A 13 -5.02 -21.60 28.09
C GLY A 13 -4.35 -20.85 26.93
N THR A 14 -4.96 -19.74 26.53
CA THR A 14 -4.47 -18.89 25.42
C THR A 14 -3.16 -18.16 25.74
N ASN A 15 -2.93 -17.87 27.03
CA ASN A 15 -1.80 -17.06 27.52
C ASN A 15 -1.12 -17.70 28.72
N SER A 16 -1.51 -18.93 29.08
CA SER A 16 -0.98 -19.62 30.24
C SER A 16 -1.02 -21.12 30.07
N VAL A 17 -0.05 -21.80 30.69
CA VAL A 17 -0.06 -23.26 30.86
C VAL A 17 0.13 -23.56 32.33
N GLY A 18 -0.97 -23.93 33.00
CA GLY A 18 -0.95 -24.50 34.34
C GLY A 18 -0.44 -25.94 34.30
N TRP A 19 0.37 -26.34 35.26
CA TRP A 19 0.84 -27.72 35.37
C TRP A 19 0.91 -28.17 36.82
N ALA A 20 0.64 -29.45 37.07
CA ALA A 20 0.78 -30.08 38.38
C ALA A 20 1.15 -31.55 38.24
N VAL A 21 2.04 -32.04 39.10
CA VAL A 21 2.46 -33.44 39.13
C VAL A 21 2.00 -34.09 40.43
N THR A 22 1.23 -35.17 40.32
CA THR A 22 0.73 -35.95 41.46
C THR A 22 1.18 -37.40 41.39
N ASN A 23 1.12 -38.10 42.53
CA ASN A 23 1.24 -39.55 42.59
C ASN A 23 -0.15 -40.22 42.40
N GLU A 24 -0.20 -41.56 42.45
CA GLU A 24 -1.45 -42.32 42.28
C GLU A 24 -2.52 -42.04 43.34
N SER A 25 -2.14 -41.46 44.49
CA SER A 25 -3.07 -41.01 45.54
C SER A 25 -3.48 -39.54 45.40
N TYR A 26 -3.22 -38.92 44.24
CA TYR A 26 -3.52 -37.51 43.93
C TYR A 26 -2.84 -36.50 44.87
N LYS A 27 -1.72 -36.87 45.49
CA LYS A 27 -0.89 -35.95 46.28
C LYS A 27 0.18 -35.31 45.40
N LEU A 28 0.34 -33.99 45.51
CA LEU A 28 1.38 -33.24 44.81
C LEU A 28 2.77 -33.78 45.16
N LYS A 29 3.57 -34.05 44.13
CA LYS A 29 4.97 -34.43 44.32
C LYS A 29 5.81 -33.22 44.71
N LYS A 30 6.89 -33.48 45.45
CA LYS A 30 7.93 -32.51 45.77
C LYS A 30 9.22 -32.91 45.08
N PHE A 31 9.91 -31.94 44.50
CA PHE A 31 11.25 -32.10 43.94
C PHE A 31 12.13 -30.95 44.44
N LYS A 32 13.29 -31.28 45.02
CA LYS A 32 14.20 -30.29 45.63
C LYS A 32 13.47 -29.30 46.58
N ASN A 33 12.65 -29.84 47.49
CA ASN A 33 11.79 -29.11 48.43
C ASN A 33 10.68 -28.23 47.82
N ASN A 34 10.53 -28.17 46.50
CA ASN A 34 9.46 -27.43 45.85
C ASN A 34 8.32 -28.35 45.45
N LEU A 35 7.08 -27.92 45.68
CA LEU A 35 5.90 -28.61 45.14
C LEU A 35 5.93 -28.53 43.61
N MET A 36 5.67 -29.65 42.95
CA MET A 36 5.67 -29.76 41.50
C MET A 36 4.34 -29.28 40.92
N TRP A 37 4.11 -27.97 40.99
CA TRP A 37 3.01 -27.29 40.32
C TRP A 37 3.46 -25.88 39.93
N GLY A 38 2.77 -25.29 38.97
CA GLY A 38 3.03 -23.91 38.58
C GLY A 38 2.20 -23.49 37.39
N VAL A 39 2.46 -22.28 36.93
CA VAL A 39 1.89 -21.71 35.72
C VAL A 39 2.99 -21.07 34.91
N ASN A 40 3.03 -21.35 33.61
CA ASN A 40 3.84 -20.59 32.66
C ASN A 40 2.94 -19.55 32.02
N LEU A 41 3.30 -18.27 32.08
CA LEU A 41 2.57 -17.16 31.44
C LEU A 41 3.32 -16.71 30.19
N PHE A 42 2.61 -16.39 29.12
CA PHE A 42 3.16 -15.88 27.86
C PHE A 42 2.15 -14.97 27.15
N ASP A 43 2.65 -14.17 26.22
CA ASP A 43 1.82 -13.29 25.40
C ASP A 43 0.97 -14.11 24.41
N GLU A 44 -0.26 -13.63 24.15
CA GLU A 44 -1.17 -14.28 23.22
C GLU A 44 -0.56 -14.39 21.82
N ALA A 45 -0.85 -15.49 21.14
CA ALA A 45 -0.44 -15.67 19.76
C ALA A 45 -1.10 -14.62 18.84
N GLN A 46 -0.28 -13.87 18.12
CA GLN A 46 -0.77 -12.92 17.11
C GLN A 46 -1.22 -13.64 15.83
N GLN A 47 -2.35 -13.21 15.28
CA GLN A 47 -2.84 -13.73 14.01
C GLN A 47 -1.93 -13.38 12.84
N SER A 48 -1.79 -14.31 11.88
CA SER A 48 -0.98 -14.10 10.67
C SER A 48 -1.61 -13.09 9.68
N ALA A 49 -2.87 -12.69 9.89
CA ALA A 49 -3.60 -11.74 9.06
C ALA A 49 -2.93 -10.36 9.00
N GLU A 50 -2.44 -9.86 10.14
CA GLU A 50 -1.76 -8.56 10.21
C GLU A 50 -0.46 -8.57 9.38
N ARG A 51 0.34 -9.64 9.53
CA ARG A 51 1.56 -9.84 8.71
C ARG A 51 1.24 -9.93 7.21
N ARG A 52 0.10 -10.52 6.84
CA ARG A 52 -0.37 -10.56 5.44
C ARG A 52 -0.71 -9.15 4.93
N SER A 53 -1.35 -8.31 5.74
CA SER A 53 -1.65 -6.91 5.40
C SER A 53 -0.38 -6.12 5.10
N PHE A 54 0.60 -6.13 6.02
CA PHE A 54 1.88 -5.43 5.82
C PHE A 54 2.65 -5.90 4.60
N ARG A 55 2.70 -7.22 4.36
CA ARG A 55 3.36 -7.79 3.18
C ARG A 55 2.70 -7.33 1.88
N THR A 56 1.36 -7.26 1.87
CA THR A 56 0.60 -6.81 0.70
C THR A 56 0.84 -5.33 0.44
N ALA A 57 0.83 -4.50 1.49
CA ALA A 57 1.11 -3.07 1.40
C ALA A 57 2.51 -2.79 0.84
N ARG A 58 3.55 -3.46 1.35
CA ARG A 58 4.93 -3.34 0.84
C ARG A 58 5.01 -3.65 -0.66
N ARG A 59 4.52 -4.82 -1.08
CA ARG A 59 4.49 -5.21 -2.50
C ARG A 59 3.72 -4.23 -3.38
N ARG A 60 2.62 -3.66 -2.87
CA ARG A 60 1.83 -2.65 -3.60
C ARG A 60 2.64 -1.37 -3.81
N LEU A 61 3.34 -0.89 -2.79
CA LEU A 61 4.21 0.29 -2.87
C LEU A 61 5.38 0.07 -3.82
N ASP A 62 6.05 -1.08 -3.73
CA ASP A 62 7.18 -1.42 -4.61
C ASP A 62 6.74 -1.45 -6.08
N ARG A 63 5.61 -2.09 -6.38
CA ARG A 63 5.06 -2.11 -7.75
C ARG A 63 4.59 -0.74 -8.22
N ARG A 64 4.11 0.13 -7.31
CA ARG A 64 3.78 1.52 -7.67
C ARG A 64 5.04 2.27 -8.09
N LYS A 65 6.12 2.15 -7.31
CA LYS A 65 7.43 2.75 -7.63
C LYS A 65 7.97 2.21 -8.95
N GLN A 66 7.91 0.89 -9.17
CA GLN A 66 8.35 0.27 -10.41
C GLN A 66 7.61 0.80 -11.63
N ARG A 67 6.28 0.99 -11.57
CA ARG A 67 5.52 1.58 -12.70
C ARG A 67 5.99 2.98 -13.06
N VAL A 68 6.21 3.84 -12.06
CA VAL A 68 6.70 5.20 -12.29
C VAL A 68 8.12 5.15 -12.85
N PHE A 69 8.98 4.28 -12.33
CA PHE A 69 10.34 4.10 -12.84
C PHE A 69 10.38 3.66 -14.31
N LEU A 70 9.56 2.69 -14.70
CA LEU A 70 9.44 2.27 -16.10
C LEU A 70 8.96 3.42 -17.00
N LEU A 71 8.03 4.25 -16.52
CA LEU A 71 7.62 5.46 -17.24
C LEU A 71 8.80 6.44 -17.39
N GLN A 72 9.60 6.63 -16.35
CA GLN A 72 10.79 7.48 -16.42
C GLN A 72 11.75 6.99 -17.49
N GLU A 73 12.03 5.68 -17.56
CA GLU A 73 12.89 5.09 -18.59
C GLU A 73 12.36 5.36 -20.01
N LEU A 74 11.04 5.26 -20.22
CA LEU A 74 10.42 5.54 -21.51
C LEU A 74 10.56 7.00 -21.94
N PHE A 75 10.44 7.94 -21.00
CA PHE A 75 10.52 9.37 -21.27
C PHE A 75 11.95 9.94 -21.18
N ALA A 76 12.89 9.17 -20.63
CA ALA A 76 14.25 9.61 -20.33
C ALA A 76 14.94 10.24 -21.53
N ALA A 77 14.92 9.57 -22.68
CA ALA A 77 15.63 10.01 -23.87
C ALA A 77 15.13 11.37 -24.40
N GLU A 78 13.82 11.62 -24.35
CA GLU A 78 13.24 12.88 -24.86
C GLU A 78 13.36 14.00 -23.82
N ILE A 79 13.10 13.72 -22.55
CA ILE A 79 13.24 14.73 -21.48
C ILE A 79 14.69 15.18 -21.35
N LEU A 80 15.66 14.27 -21.48
CA LEU A 80 17.09 14.61 -21.39
C LEU A 80 17.52 15.67 -22.43
N LYS A 81 16.89 15.69 -23.60
CA LYS A 81 17.17 16.70 -24.65
C LYS A 81 16.72 18.10 -24.24
N THR A 82 15.65 18.18 -23.45
CA THR A 82 15.08 19.44 -22.96
C THR A 82 15.73 19.85 -21.65
N ASP A 83 15.83 18.94 -20.69
CA ASP A 83 16.24 19.19 -19.32
C ASP A 83 16.96 17.96 -18.74
N SER A 84 18.29 18.04 -18.73
CA SER A 84 19.14 16.93 -18.29
C SER A 84 19.01 16.61 -16.79
N GLN A 85 18.54 17.56 -15.97
CA GLN A 85 18.48 17.43 -14.52
C GLN A 85 17.09 17.10 -13.98
N PHE A 86 16.09 17.04 -14.86
CA PHE A 86 14.69 16.84 -14.51
C PHE A 86 14.44 15.68 -13.53
N PHE A 87 14.88 14.47 -13.86
CA PHE A 87 14.65 13.30 -13.00
C PHE A 87 15.50 13.31 -11.73
N MET A 88 16.66 13.94 -11.75
CA MET A 88 17.50 14.10 -10.56
C MET A 88 16.82 15.04 -9.55
N ARG A 89 16.33 16.19 -10.01
CA ARG A 89 15.53 17.10 -9.17
C ARG A 89 14.30 16.43 -8.57
N LEU A 90 13.58 15.63 -9.37
CA LEU A 90 12.42 14.89 -8.86
C LEU A 90 12.79 13.83 -7.81
N LYS A 91 13.94 13.18 -7.94
CA LYS A 91 14.45 12.23 -6.93
C LYS A 91 14.82 12.95 -5.63
N GLU A 92 15.30 14.18 -5.73
CA GLU A 92 15.73 15.04 -4.63
C GLU A 92 14.62 15.94 -4.09
N SER A 93 13.38 15.79 -4.54
CA SER A 93 12.28 16.69 -4.17
C SER A 93 11.97 16.69 -2.67
N ALA A 94 12.36 15.64 -1.95
CA ALA A 94 12.20 15.53 -0.50
C ALA A 94 13.34 16.16 0.30
N LEU A 95 14.45 16.54 -0.35
CA LEU A 95 15.60 17.16 0.28
C LEU A 95 15.37 18.66 0.51
N LEU A 96 16.08 19.21 1.48
CA LEU A 96 16.16 20.67 1.68
C LEU A 96 16.96 21.32 0.55
N PRO A 97 16.77 22.62 0.26
CA PRO A 97 17.45 23.28 -0.85
C PRO A 97 18.97 23.20 -0.75
N GLU A 98 19.48 23.25 0.47
CA GLU A 98 20.91 23.22 0.76
C GLU A 98 21.53 21.83 0.55
N ASP A 99 20.70 20.78 0.55
CA ASP A 99 21.12 19.37 0.37
C ASP A 99 20.93 18.86 -1.07
N SER A 100 20.34 19.66 -1.96
CA SER A 100 20.10 19.27 -3.35
C SER A 100 21.25 19.71 -4.23
N GLU A 101 21.72 18.81 -5.09
CA GLU A 101 22.83 19.07 -6.01
C GLU A 101 22.33 19.55 -7.38
N HIS A 102 21.07 19.24 -7.71
CA HIS A 102 20.56 19.35 -9.07
C HIS A 102 19.48 20.43 -9.27
N ARG A 103 19.07 21.11 -8.19
CA ARG A 103 18.11 22.24 -8.27
C ARG A 103 18.80 23.54 -7.91
N GLU A 104 18.53 24.58 -8.69
CA GLU A 104 18.96 25.95 -8.42
C GLU A 104 17.91 26.65 -7.55
N TYR A 105 16.64 26.62 -7.98
CA TYR A 105 15.55 27.28 -7.28
C TYR A 105 14.29 26.42 -7.13
N ASN A 106 13.95 25.66 -8.16
CA ASN A 106 12.65 25.00 -8.30
C ASN A 106 12.78 23.48 -8.52
N ILE A 107 11.72 22.74 -8.21
CA ILE A 107 11.72 21.27 -8.31
C ILE A 107 11.19 20.83 -9.68
N PHE A 108 10.01 21.34 -10.08
CA PHE A 108 9.30 20.83 -11.25
C PHE A 108 9.86 21.40 -12.56
N PHE A 109 10.06 22.71 -12.58
CA PHE A 109 10.64 23.48 -13.68
C PHE A 109 11.65 24.46 -13.14
N ASP A 110 12.89 24.38 -13.62
CA ASP A 110 13.99 25.24 -13.16
C ASP A 110 14.61 25.98 -14.36
N ASP A 111 13.75 26.42 -15.29
CA ASP A 111 14.17 27.14 -16.47
C ASP A 111 14.25 28.65 -16.18
N LYS A 112 15.08 29.38 -16.93
CA LYS A 112 15.30 30.82 -16.71
C LYS A 112 14.03 31.68 -16.73
N ASN A 113 13.04 31.31 -17.55
CA ASN A 113 11.81 32.08 -17.75
C ASN A 113 10.54 31.30 -17.37
N TYR A 114 10.68 30.10 -16.82
CA TYR A 114 9.54 29.24 -16.46
C TYR A 114 9.91 28.40 -15.23
N GLY A 115 9.29 28.72 -14.10
CA GLY A 115 9.51 28.03 -12.83
C GLY A 115 8.24 27.38 -12.29
N ASP A 116 8.37 26.81 -11.09
CA ASP A 116 7.25 26.20 -10.37
C ASP A 116 6.09 27.18 -10.16
N LYS A 117 6.40 28.47 -9.95
CA LYS A 117 5.38 29.51 -9.74
C LYS A 117 4.49 29.71 -10.96
N GLU A 118 5.07 29.80 -12.16
CA GLU A 118 4.34 29.92 -13.41
C GLU A 118 3.54 28.65 -13.69
N TYR A 119 4.17 27.48 -13.51
CA TYR A 119 3.51 26.18 -13.62
C TYR A 119 2.28 26.05 -12.73
N PHE A 120 2.38 26.37 -11.43
CA PHE A 120 1.23 26.29 -10.51
C PHE A 120 0.20 27.40 -10.70
N LYS A 121 0.56 28.50 -11.37
CA LYS A 121 -0.39 29.54 -11.76
C LYS A 121 -1.23 29.09 -12.95
N GLU A 122 -0.62 28.45 -13.93
CA GLU A 122 -1.28 27.89 -15.12
C GLU A 122 -2.11 26.65 -14.74
N TYR A 123 -1.55 25.78 -13.91
CA TYR A 123 -2.16 24.52 -13.49
C TYR A 123 -2.20 24.42 -11.96
N PRO A 124 -3.22 25.00 -11.31
CA PRO A 124 -3.34 24.98 -9.84
C PRO A 124 -3.39 23.57 -9.25
N THR A 125 -3.85 22.59 -10.02
CA THR A 125 -3.79 21.17 -9.64
C THR A 125 -3.36 20.33 -10.83
N ILE A 126 -2.86 19.13 -10.56
CA ILE A 126 -2.51 18.15 -11.59
C ILE A 126 -3.70 17.81 -12.51
N HIS A 127 -4.94 17.95 -12.01
CA HIS A 127 -6.13 17.70 -12.83
C HIS A 127 -6.38 18.81 -13.85
N HIS A 128 -6.01 20.06 -13.58
CA HIS A 128 -6.05 21.12 -14.59
C HIS A 128 -5.11 20.79 -15.75
N LEU A 129 -3.90 20.31 -15.43
CA LEU A 129 -2.94 19.85 -16.43
C LEU A 129 -3.48 18.66 -17.25
N ILE A 130 -4.07 17.66 -16.59
CA ILE A 130 -4.66 16.50 -17.27
C ILE A 130 -5.80 16.95 -18.20
N CYS A 131 -6.69 17.82 -17.74
CA CYS A 131 -7.80 18.34 -18.56
C CYS A 131 -7.30 19.16 -19.76
N GLU A 132 -6.26 19.98 -19.57
CA GLU A 132 -5.62 20.73 -20.66
C GLU A 132 -5.10 19.77 -21.74
N LEU A 133 -4.29 18.78 -21.35
CA LEU A 133 -3.72 17.79 -22.27
C LEU A 133 -4.78 16.88 -22.95
N MET A 134 -5.97 16.76 -22.38
CA MET A 134 -7.10 16.03 -22.97
C MET A 134 -7.92 16.87 -23.95
N SER A 135 -7.95 18.19 -23.77
CA SER A 135 -8.85 19.09 -24.51
C SER A 135 -8.13 19.92 -25.57
N ASN A 136 -6.83 20.09 -25.43
CA ASN A 136 -6.01 20.91 -26.30
C ASN A 136 -5.02 20.04 -27.10
N ASP A 137 -5.23 19.99 -28.42
CA ASP A 137 -4.39 19.21 -29.35
C ASP A 137 -3.05 19.89 -29.70
N ALA A 138 -2.78 21.09 -29.17
CA ALA A 138 -1.51 21.76 -29.39
C ALA A 138 -0.32 20.93 -28.85
N PRO A 139 0.89 21.08 -29.43
CA PRO A 139 2.09 20.48 -28.85
C PRO A 139 2.38 21.06 -27.45
N HIS A 140 2.68 20.19 -26.49
CA HIS A 140 3.01 20.56 -25.11
C HIS A 140 4.44 20.14 -24.74
N ASP A 141 5.01 20.78 -23.71
CA ASP A 141 6.30 20.35 -23.15
C ASP A 141 6.22 18.89 -22.67
N ILE A 142 7.21 18.10 -23.06
CA ILE A 142 7.30 16.67 -22.72
C ILE A 142 7.30 16.42 -21.20
N ARG A 143 7.83 17.35 -20.40
CA ARG A 143 7.84 17.29 -18.93
C ARG A 143 6.42 17.36 -18.35
N LEU A 144 5.55 18.21 -18.93
CA LEU A 144 4.14 18.31 -18.56
C LEU A 144 3.39 17.01 -18.85
N VAL A 145 3.62 16.42 -20.03
CA VAL A 145 3.05 15.13 -20.40
C VAL A 145 3.49 14.03 -19.43
N TYR A 146 4.79 14.00 -19.07
CA TYR A 146 5.30 13.06 -18.08
C TYR A 146 4.60 13.21 -16.73
N TYR A 147 4.40 14.43 -16.22
CA TYR A 147 3.71 14.64 -14.94
C TYR A 147 2.29 14.09 -14.94
N ALA A 148 1.52 14.35 -16.00
CA ALA A 148 0.17 13.82 -16.15
C ALA A 148 0.17 12.27 -16.19
N CYS A 149 1.01 11.67 -17.02
CA CYS A 149 1.12 10.21 -17.12
C CYS A 149 1.60 9.56 -15.80
N ALA A 150 2.58 10.16 -15.13
CA ALA A 150 3.12 9.67 -13.86
C ALA A 150 2.04 9.68 -12.77
N TYR A 151 1.24 10.75 -12.71
CA TYR A 151 0.12 10.84 -11.79
C TYR A 151 -0.92 9.74 -12.06
N ILE A 152 -1.36 9.59 -13.31
CA ILE A 152 -2.35 8.57 -13.69
C ILE A 152 -1.85 7.15 -13.34
N LEU A 153 -0.59 6.82 -13.62
CA LEU A 153 -0.04 5.50 -13.30
C LEU A 153 0.17 5.24 -11.81
N ALA A 154 0.48 6.29 -11.04
CA ALA A 154 0.59 6.23 -9.59
C ALA A 154 -0.79 6.11 -8.92
N HIS A 155 -1.81 6.78 -9.48
CA HIS A 155 -3.17 6.91 -8.95
C HIS A 155 -4.24 6.27 -9.87
N ARG A 156 -3.91 5.13 -10.47
CA ARG A 156 -4.66 4.43 -11.54
C ARG A 156 -6.06 3.88 -11.20
N GLY A 157 -6.64 4.21 -10.05
CA GLY A 157 -7.93 3.67 -9.60
C GLY A 157 -7.94 2.15 -9.35
N HIS A 158 -9.15 1.58 -9.30
CA HIS A 158 -9.39 0.15 -9.11
C HIS A 158 -9.70 -0.56 -10.43
N PHE A 159 -9.46 -1.88 -10.47
CA PHE A 159 -9.65 -2.73 -11.66
C PHE A 159 -10.75 -3.78 -11.38
N LEU A 160 -11.88 -3.33 -10.81
CA LEU A 160 -12.97 -4.24 -10.40
C LEU A 160 -13.92 -4.57 -11.54
N VAL A 161 -14.11 -3.63 -12.48
CA VAL A 161 -15.00 -3.83 -13.62
C VAL A 161 -14.23 -4.54 -14.73
N SER A 162 -14.66 -5.73 -15.11
CA SER A 162 -14.10 -6.50 -16.21
C SER A 162 -14.70 -6.00 -17.53
N VAL A 163 -14.26 -4.84 -18.00
CA VAL A 163 -14.64 -4.34 -19.33
C VAL A 163 -13.57 -4.73 -20.34
N SER A 164 -13.99 -5.23 -21.51
CA SER A 164 -13.07 -5.48 -22.62
C SER A 164 -12.42 -4.17 -23.04
N LYS A 165 -11.15 -4.21 -23.46
CA LYS A 165 -10.44 -3.04 -24.01
C LYS A 165 -11.17 -2.40 -25.19
N ASP A 166 -12.01 -3.16 -25.88
CA ASP A 166 -12.74 -2.72 -27.07
C ASP A 166 -14.06 -2.02 -26.75
N ASN A 167 -14.50 -2.01 -25.48
CA ASN A 167 -15.80 -1.47 -25.06
C ASN A 167 -15.66 -0.57 -23.82
N ILE A 168 -14.63 0.28 -23.76
CA ILE A 168 -14.33 1.14 -22.60
C ILE A 168 -15.50 2.05 -22.22
N ASP A 169 -16.31 2.46 -23.19
CA ASP A 169 -17.51 3.29 -22.97
C ASP A 169 -18.51 2.66 -22.00
N LYS A 170 -18.53 1.32 -21.90
CA LYS A 170 -19.38 0.60 -20.93
C LYS A 170 -18.98 0.83 -19.48
N ILE A 171 -17.77 1.33 -19.20
CA ILE A 171 -17.35 1.64 -17.82
C ILE A 171 -18.21 2.78 -17.24
N THR A 172 -18.71 3.69 -18.07
CA THR A 172 -19.57 4.79 -17.61
C THR A 172 -21.07 4.43 -17.60
N GLU A 173 -21.43 3.25 -18.13
CA GLU A 173 -22.79 2.72 -18.08
C GLU A 173 -23.13 2.28 -16.64
N PHE A 174 -23.57 3.25 -15.83
CA PHE A 174 -23.92 3.05 -14.44
C PHE A 174 -25.21 2.23 -14.25
N LYS A 175 -25.97 2.02 -15.33
CA LYS A 175 -27.30 1.41 -15.28
C LYS A 175 -27.24 -0.03 -14.77
N ASP A 176 -26.38 -0.86 -15.32
CA ASP A 176 -26.28 -2.27 -14.93
C ASP A 176 -25.87 -2.41 -13.45
N ILE A 177 -24.93 -1.56 -12.99
CA ILE A 177 -24.50 -1.52 -11.58
C ILE A 177 -25.66 -1.08 -10.66
N TYR A 178 -26.44 -0.09 -11.09
CA TYR A 178 -27.60 0.37 -10.35
C TYR A 178 -28.70 -0.69 -10.27
N ASP A 179 -28.96 -1.39 -11.37
CA ASP A 179 -29.95 -2.46 -11.45
C ASP A 179 -29.55 -3.66 -10.57
N ASP A 180 -28.26 -4.05 -10.58
CA ASP A 180 -27.70 -5.06 -9.69
C ASP A 180 -27.82 -4.65 -8.21
N PHE A 181 -27.49 -3.41 -7.88
CA PHE A 181 -27.64 -2.87 -6.53
C PHE A 181 -29.11 -2.85 -6.08
N TYR A 182 -30.01 -2.39 -6.93
CA TYR A 182 -31.43 -2.33 -6.65
C TYR A 182 -32.00 -3.74 -6.41
N THR A 183 -31.65 -4.71 -7.25
CA THR A 183 -32.05 -6.12 -7.09
C THR A 183 -31.56 -6.69 -5.78
N ALA A 184 -30.28 -6.52 -5.44
CA ALA A 184 -29.73 -7.00 -4.19
C ALA A 184 -30.38 -6.34 -2.96
N LEU A 185 -30.72 -5.05 -3.05
CA LEU A 185 -31.39 -4.32 -1.97
C LEU A 185 -32.83 -4.80 -1.79
N SER A 186 -33.56 -5.00 -2.89
CA SER A 186 -34.91 -5.59 -2.88
C SER A 186 -34.90 -6.99 -2.25
N GLU A 187 -33.99 -7.87 -2.67
CA GLU A 187 -33.84 -9.20 -2.08
C GLU A 187 -33.57 -9.17 -0.57
N LEU A 188 -32.79 -8.18 -0.09
CA LEU A 188 -32.47 -8.02 1.33
C LEU A 188 -33.64 -7.47 2.14
N CYS A 189 -34.46 -6.62 1.53
CA CYS A 189 -35.66 -6.02 2.13
C CYS A 189 -36.89 -6.95 2.08
N ASP A 190 -36.94 -7.88 1.12
CA ASP A 190 -38.03 -8.83 0.91
C ASP A 190 -37.81 -10.17 1.66
N ILE A 191 -36.82 -10.25 2.55
CA ILE A 191 -36.71 -11.34 3.53
C ILE A 191 -37.79 -11.10 4.61
N PRO A 192 -38.71 -12.05 4.86
CA PRO A 192 -39.79 -11.88 5.84
C PRO A 192 -39.29 -11.68 7.28
#